data_AF-A0A6A5VHN1-F1
#
_entry.id   AF-A0A6A5VHN1-F1
#
_cell.length_a   1.000
_cell.length_b   1.000
_cell.length_c   1.000
_cell.angle_alpha   90.00
_cell.angle_beta   90.00
_cell.angle_gamma   90.00
#
_symmetry.space_group_name_H-M   'P 1'
#
loop_
_entity.id
_entity.type
_entity.pdbx_description
1 polymer ?
#
loop_
_entity_poly.entity_id
_entity_poly.type
_entity_poly.pdbx_seq_one_letter_code
_entity_poly.pdbx_strand_id
1 'polypeptide(L)'
;WGDDSFEFRPSRWSATESAPARSNSIAHVPKLEAAGSKESFLPWSSGPRVCPGMKMAQTEFLSVFYTMFSEYRAEPALEAGESLEEGLARMAAVVNDSQPRLTLQMNRPTDLKLKWV
;
A
#
# COMPACT_ATOMS: atom_id res chain seq x y z
N TRP A 1 4.69 10.91 11.92
CA TRP A 1 5.38 10.04 10.93
C TRP A 1 6.65 10.69 10.35
N GLY A 2 7.33 11.59 11.09
CA GLY A 2 8.64 12.15 10.70
C GLY A 2 8.66 12.95 9.39
N ASP A 3 9.87 13.36 9.00
CA ASP A 3 10.12 14.10 7.76
C ASP A 3 9.91 13.24 6.50
N ASP A 4 10.02 11.91 6.63
CA ASP A 4 9.85 10.93 5.56
C ASP A 4 8.39 10.45 5.39
N SER A 5 7.42 11.18 5.96
CA SER A 5 6.00 10.80 5.95
C SER A 5 5.36 10.76 4.54
N PHE A 6 5.89 11.53 3.60
CA PHE A 6 5.46 11.53 2.20
C PHE A 6 6.16 10.45 1.34
N GLU A 7 7.13 9.73 1.91
CA GLU A 7 7.85 8.69 1.20
C GLU A 7 7.14 7.34 1.33
N PHE A 8 6.97 6.65 0.19
CA PHE A 8 6.50 5.27 0.18
C PHE A 8 7.59 4.33 0.70
N ARG A 9 7.53 4.04 2.01
CA ARG A 9 8.53 3.21 2.72
C ARG A 9 7.85 1.99 3.39
N PRO A 10 7.60 0.88 2.65
CA PRO A 10 6.93 -0.30 3.22
C PRO A 10 7.66 -0.93 4.40
N SER A 11 9.00 -0.85 4.43
CA SER A 11 9.83 -1.36 5.52
C SER A 11 9.54 -0.70 6.87
N ARG A 12 8.87 0.46 6.88
CA ARG A 12 8.37 1.12 8.09
C ARG A 12 7.45 0.24 8.93
N TRP A 13 6.81 -0.74 8.30
CA TRP A 13 5.88 -1.67 8.93
C TRP A 13 6.49 -3.04 9.22
N SER A 14 7.77 -3.25 8.91
CA SER A 14 8.47 -4.47 9.28
C SER A 14 8.67 -4.53 10.80
N ALA A 15 8.37 -5.67 11.40
CA ALA A 15 8.64 -5.87 12.83
C ALA A 15 10.16 -5.85 13.02
N THR A 16 10.68 -4.84 13.71
CA THR A 16 12.04 -4.91 14.25
C THR A 16 12.05 -5.97 15.35
N GLU A 17 13.13 -6.77 15.44
CA GLU A 17 13.32 -7.96 16.29
C GLU A 17 13.12 -7.78 17.82
N SER A 18 12.57 -6.68 18.29
CA SER A 18 12.41 -6.36 19.72
C SER A 18 11.08 -6.79 20.33
N ALA A 19 10.15 -7.38 19.58
CA ALA A 19 8.93 -7.98 20.13
C ALA A 19 9.14 -9.49 20.38
N PRO A 20 9.00 -10.00 21.62
CA PRO A 20 9.16 -11.42 21.90
C PRO A 20 8.15 -12.21 21.08
N ALA A 21 8.67 -13.16 20.29
CA ALA A 21 7.93 -14.04 19.40
C ALA A 21 6.82 -14.78 20.14
N ARG A 22 5.60 -14.24 20.11
CA ARG A 22 4.39 -14.98 20.47
C ARG A 22 3.34 -14.74 19.40
N SER A 23 3.38 -15.60 18.39
CA SER A 23 2.22 -16.19 17.70
C SER A 23 2.55 -16.36 16.22
N ASN A 24 2.63 -17.61 15.78
CA ASN A 24 2.68 -18.03 14.38
C ASN A 24 1.32 -17.81 13.71
N SER A 25 0.79 -16.58 13.78
CA SER A 25 -0.43 -16.22 13.05
C SER A 25 -0.07 -15.22 11.97
N ILE A 26 -0.43 -15.56 10.73
CA ILE A 26 -0.50 -14.68 9.56
C ILE A 26 -1.37 -13.43 9.85
N ALA A 27 -2.04 -13.37 11.01
CA ALA A 27 -2.90 -12.30 11.47
C ALA A 27 -2.22 -11.25 12.39
N HIS A 28 -0.92 -11.34 12.68
CA HIS A 28 -0.24 -10.25 13.40
C HIS A 28 0.16 -9.14 12.42
N VAL A 29 -0.84 -8.42 11.90
CA VAL A 29 -0.60 -7.02 11.50
C VAL A 29 -0.06 -6.38 12.78
N PRO A 30 1.18 -5.83 12.80
CA PRO A 30 1.70 -5.21 13.99
C PRO A 30 0.64 -4.27 14.51
N LYS A 31 0.07 -4.58 15.68
CA LYS A 31 -0.74 -3.61 16.39
C LYS A 31 0.18 -2.41 16.49
N LEU A 32 -0.23 -1.29 15.89
CA LEU A 32 0.49 0.00 15.90
C LEU A 32 0.67 0.56 17.33
N GLU A 33 0.48 -0.27 18.35
CA GLU A 33 0.79 -0.02 19.75
C GLU A 33 2.29 -0.17 20.05
N ALA A 34 3.11 -0.70 19.12
CA ALA A 34 4.53 -1.02 19.37
C ALA A 34 5.55 0.09 19.03
N ALA A 35 5.16 1.20 18.42
CA ALA A 35 6.03 2.36 18.27
C ALA A 35 5.36 3.49 19.05
N GLY A 36 5.90 3.86 20.22
CA GLY A 36 5.35 4.79 21.21
C GLY A 36 5.08 6.22 20.73
N SER A 37 4.35 6.34 19.65
CA SER A 37 3.87 7.55 19.01
C SER A 37 2.36 7.49 19.07
N LYS A 38 1.75 8.56 19.60
CA LYS A 38 0.29 8.73 19.71
C LYS A 38 -0.38 8.91 18.33
N GLU A 39 0.28 8.51 17.25
CA GLU A 39 -0.10 8.77 15.86
C GLU A 39 -0.56 7.47 15.21
N SER A 40 -1.82 7.13 15.47
CA SER A 40 -2.45 5.95 14.90
C SER A 40 -2.73 6.16 13.40
N PHE A 41 -2.18 5.29 12.54
CA PHE A 41 -2.66 5.09 11.19
C PHE A 41 -4.04 4.43 11.30
N LEU A 42 -5.09 5.15 10.93
CA LEU A 42 -6.49 4.73 11.05
C LEU A 42 -7.17 4.56 9.69
N PRO A 43 -6.68 3.65 8.82
CA PRO A 43 -7.22 3.48 7.47
C PRO A 43 -8.67 2.99 7.45
N TRP A 44 -9.15 2.42 8.56
CA TRP A 44 -10.49 1.89 8.73
C TRP A 44 -11.32 2.69 9.75
N SER A 45 -10.90 3.91 10.10
CA SER A 45 -11.41 4.67 11.26
C SER A 45 -11.21 3.91 12.59
N SER A 46 -11.96 4.26 13.63
CA SER A 46 -11.89 3.64 14.95
C SER A 46 -13.24 3.69 15.70
N GLY A 47 -13.34 2.95 16.80
CA GLY A 47 -14.53 2.93 17.66
C GLY A 47 -15.77 2.31 17.00
N PRO A 48 -16.99 2.67 17.43
CA PRO A 48 -18.24 2.10 16.93
C PRO A 48 -18.51 2.35 15.43
N ARG A 49 -17.73 3.22 14.79
CA ARG A 49 -17.84 3.58 13.36
C ARG A 49 -16.66 3.05 12.53
N VAL A 50 -15.87 2.12 13.09
CA VAL A 50 -14.86 1.37 12.33
C VAL A 50 -15.50 0.73 11.09
N CYS A 51 -14.78 0.72 9.97
CA CYS A 51 -15.26 0.14 8.73
C CYS A 51 -15.68 -1.32 8.93
N PRO A 52 -16.96 -1.68 8.75
CA PRO A 52 -17.42 -3.05 8.93
C PRO A 52 -16.81 -4.01 7.91
N GLY A 53 -16.35 -3.49 6.76
CA GLY A 53 -15.68 -4.24 5.70
C GLY A 53 -14.18 -4.49 5.93
N MET A 54 -13.58 -4.08 7.06
CA MET A 54 -12.12 -4.18 7.28
C MET A 54 -11.55 -5.58 7.01
N LYS A 55 -12.18 -6.62 7.56
CA LYS A 55 -11.67 -8.01 7.41
C LYS A 55 -11.87 -8.56 6.00
N MET A 56 -13.02 -8.27 5.41
CA MET A 56 -13.32 -8.61 4.02
C MET A 56 -12.29 -7.98 3.08
N ALA A 57 -12.07 -6.66 3.19
CA ALA A 57 -11.11 -5.94 2.36
C ALA A 57 -9.68 -6.46 2.54
N GLN A 58 -9.24 -6.73 3.78
CA GLN A 58 -7.93 -7.35 4.04
C GLN A 58 -7.75 -8.67 3.28
N THR A 59 -8.75 -9.54 3.33
CA THR A 59 -8.73 -10.82 2.60
C THR A 59 -8.76 -10.61 1.09
N GLU A 60 -9.70 -9.79 0.58
CA GLU A 60 -9.84 -9.54 -0.86
C GLU A 60 -8.58 -8.93 -1.46
N PHE A 61 -7.99 -7.92 -0.83
CA PHE A 61 -6.73 -7.33 -1.29
C PHE A 61 -5.62 -8.37 -1.33
N LEU A 62 -5.41 -9.14 -0.26
CA LEU A 62 -4.35 -10.15 -0.24
C LEU A 62 -4.60 -11.24 -1.29
N SER A 63 -5.84 -11.69 -1.46
CA SER A 63 -6.21 -12.70 -2.47
C SER A 63 -5.95 -12.21 -3.89
N VAL A 64 -6.37 -10.98 -4.23
CA VAL A 64 -6.12 -10.41 -5.57
C VAL A 64 -4.62 -10.29 -5.85
N PHE A 65 -3.85 -9.74 -4.90
CA PHE A 65 -2.41 -9.63 -5.05
C PHE A 65 -1.75 -11.01 -5.19
N TYR A 66 -2.11 -11.96 -4.33
CA TYR A 66 -1.55 -13.31 -4.40
C TYR A 66 -1.86 -13.97 -5.74
N THR A 67 -3.12 -13.95 -6.19
CA THR A 67 -3.54 -14.56 -7.46
C THR A 67 -2.84 -13.93 -8.66
N MET A 68 -2.70 -12.59 -8.69
CA MET A 68 -2.03 -11.93 -9.81
C MET A 68 -0.52 -12.18 -9.78
N PHE A 69 0.12 -11.97 -8.63
CA PHE A 69 1.59 -12.02 -8.51
C PHE A 69 2.15 -13.43 -8.29
N SER A 70 1.31 -14.46 -8.12
CA SER A 70 1.76 -15.86 -8.15
C SER A 70 2.08 -16.34 -9.57
N GLU A 71 1.47 -15.73 -10.59
CA GLU A 71 1.59 -16.14 -11.98
C GLU A 71 2.24 -15.08 -12.86
N TYR A 72 1.99 -13.80 -12.57
CA TYR A 72 2.41 -12.68 -13.41
C TYR A 72 3.35 -11.73 -12.66
N ARG A 73 4.13 -10.97 -13.42
CA ARG A 73 4.88 -9.81 -12.93
C ARG A 73 4.32 -8.55 -13.56
N ALA A 74 4.32 -7.47 -12.80
CA ALA A 74 3.96 -6.14 -13.30
C ALA A 74 5.23 -5.38 -13.66
N GLU A 75 5.30 -4.91 -14.90
CA GLU A 75 6.36 -4.04 -15.40
C GLU A 75 5.77 -2.69 -15.85
N PRO A 76 6.51 -1.58 -15.76
CA PRO A 76 6.13 -0.32 -16.40
C PRO A 76 5.94 -0.51 -17.90
N ALA A 77 4.80 -0.07 -18.44
CA ALA A 77 4.63 0.03 -19.88
C ALA A 77 5.31 1.32 -20.37
N LEU A 78 6.58 1.20 -20.76
CA LEU A 78 7.40 2.31 -21.23
C LEU A 78 6.91 2.83 -22.58
N GLU A 79 6.99 4.15 -22.75
CA GLU A 79 6.75 4.81 -24.03
C GLU A 79 7.98 4.72 -24.95
N ALA A 80 7.80 5.01 -26.24
CA ALA A 80 8.88 4.89 -27.21
C ALA A 80 10.02 5.88 -26.89
N GLY A 81 11.21 5.34 -26.59
CA GLY A 81 12.38 6.12 -26.23
C GLY A 81 12.47 6.51 -24.74
N GLU A 82 11.51 6.05 -23.92
CA GLU A 82 11.51 6.31 -22.47
C GLU A 82 12.43 5.33 -21.72
N SER A 83 13.27 5.85 -20.84
CA SER A 83 14.04 5.04 -19.91
C SER A 83 13.17 4.52 -18.76
N LEU A 84 13.64 3.48 -18.04
CA LEU A 84 12.91 2.95 -16.89
C LEU A 84 12.69 4.01 -15.79
N GLU A 85 13.69 4.85 -15.54
CA GLU A 85 13.62 5.91 -14.52
C GLU A 85 12.55 6.94 -14.87
N GLU A 86 12.52 7.40 -16.13
CA GLU A 86 11.51 8.34 -16.63
C GLU A 86 10.11 7.74 -16.56
N GLY A 87 9.94 6.47 -16.95
CA GLY A 87 8.67 5.77 -16.86
C GLY A 87 8.15 5.64 -15.44
N LEU A 88 9.02 5.28 -14.49
CA LEU A 88 8.67 5.21 -13.07
C LEU A 88 8.32 6.59 -12.50
N ALA A 89 9.06 7.63 -12.86
CA ALA A 89 8.78 9.00 -12.44
C ALA A 89 7.42 9.49 -12.98
N ARG A 90 7.11 9.21 -14.26
CA ARG A 90 5.80 9.51 -14.87
C ARG A 90 4.68 8.77 -14.16
N MET A 91 4.83 7.48 -13.89
CA MET A 91 3.83 6.69 -13.16
C MET A 91 3.64 7.21 -11.73
N ALA A 92 4.72 7.55 -11.02
CA ALA A 92 4.65 8.15 -9.69
C ALA A 92 3.90 9.48 -9.71
N ALA A 93 4.09 10.31 -10.75
CA ALA A 93 3.32 11.54 -10.93
C ALA A 93 1.81 11.29 -11.09
N VAL A 94 1.42 10.22 -11.82
CA VAL A 94 -0.01 9.83 -11.93
C VAL A 94 -0.57 9.35 -10.59
N VAL A 95 0.20 8.57 -9.82
CA VAL A 95 -0.22 8.12 -8.48
C VAL A 95 -0.37 9.30 -7.52
N ASN A 96 0.58 10.24 -7.54
CA ASN A 96 0.54 11.44 -6.71
C ASN A 96 -0.60 12.40 -7.09
N ASP A 97 -1.06 12.34 -8.34
CA ASP A 97 -2.25 13.04 -8.84
C ASP A 97 -3.54 12.32 -8.40
N SER A 98 -3.73 12.18 -7.08
CA SER A 98 -4.88 11.53 -6.45
C SER A 98 -5.67 12.49 -5.57
N GLN A 99 -6.99 12.31 -5.47
CA GLN A 99 -7.86 13.09 -4.59
C GLN A 99 -8.82 12.22 -3.79
N PRO A 100 -9.17 12.62 -2.56
CA PRO A 100 -10.22 11.99 -1.80
C PRO A 100 -11.58 12.41 -2.37
N ARG A 101 -12.25 11.48 -3.08
CA ARG A 101 -13.66 11.64 -3.50
C ARG A 101 -14.55 11.00 -2.43
N LEU A 102 -15.00 9.77 -2.69
CA LEU A 102 -15.54 8.88 -1.66
C LEU A 102 -14.43 8.04 -1.01
N THR A 103 -13.49 7.58 -1.84
CA THR A 103 -12.23 6.95 -1.46
C THR A 103 -11.08 7.72 -2.11
N LEU A 104 -9.83 7.41 -1.74
CA LEU A 104 -8.66 7.94 -2.45
C LEU A 104 -8.63 7.34 -3.86
N GLN A 105 -8.60 8.21 -4.88
CA GLN A 105 -8.64 7.80 -6.28
C GLN A 105 -7.67 8.66 -7.09
N MET A 106 -6.96 8.04 -8.05
CA MET A 106 -6.19 8.76 -9.05
C MET A 106 -7.13 9.57 -9.95
N ASN A 107 -6.75 10.78 -10.33
CA ASN A 107 -7.53 11.61 -11.25
C ASN A 107 -7.57 11.04 -12.67
N ARG A 108 -6.46 10.43 -13.08
CA ARG A 108 -6.25 9.91 -14.43
C ARG A 108 -5.76 8.46 -14.35
N PRO A 109 -6.58 7.52 -13.86
CA PRO A 109 -6.15 6.14 -13.62
C PRO A 109 -5.74 5.42 -14.92
N THR A 110 -6.27 5.84 -16.06
CA THR A 110 -5.95 5.29 -17.39
C THR A 110 -4.54 5.65 -17.88
N ASP A 111 -3.91 6.66 -17.28
CA ASP A 111 -2.57 7.11 -17.64
C ASP A 111 -1.48 6.23 -16.99
N LEU A 112 -1.84 5.48 -15.94
CA LEU A 112 -0.97 4.49 -15.31
C LEU A 112 -1.03 3.17 -16.09
N LYS A 113 -0.08 2.99 -16.99
CA LYS A 113 0.00 1.80 -17.85
C LYS A 113 1.01 0.80 -17.31
N LEU A 114 0.54 -0.42 -17.09
CA LEU A 114 1.33 -1.57 -16.67
C LEU A 114 1.30 -2.64 -17.77
N LYS A 115 2.39 -3.39 -17.89
CA LYS A 115 2.49 -4.60 -18.68
C LYS A 115 2.56 -5.79 -17.73
N TRP A 116 1.73 -6.80 -17.98
CA TRP A 116 1.79 -8.09 -17.26
C TRP A 116 2.65 -9.06 -18.08
N VAL A 117 3.65 -9.67 -17.43
CA VAL A 117 4.59 -10.65 -18.04
C VAL A 117 4.68 -11.93 -17.23
#